data_AF-A0A8H6KZQ7-F1
#
_entry.id   AF-A0A8H6KZQ7-F1
#
_cell.length_a   1.000
_cell.length_b   1.000
_cell.length_c   1.000
_cell.angle_alpha   90.00
_cell.angle_beta   90.00
_cell.angle_gamma   90.00
#
_symmetry.space_group_name_H-M   'P 1'
#
loop_
_entity.id
_entity.type
_entity.pdbx_description
1 polymer ?
#
loop_
_entity_poly.entity_id
_entity_poly.type
_entity_poly.pdbx_seq_one_letter_code
_entity_poly.pdbx_strand_id
1 'polypeptide(L)'
;MPTAYEIRAGGDVKNKKQSMADLKLRRLNELNSRLREDLERPRIKVSEASMSLIQYCTNTKDFMVPSMWGSVDKREDPYAPQQSKGCCTIM
;
A
#
# COMPACT_ATOMS: atom_id res chain seq x y z
N MET A 1 -57.50 -22.51 -31.98
CA MET A 1 -57.03 -21.77 -30.79
C MET A 1 -56.26 -22.75 -29.90
N PRO A 2 -54.92 -22.79 -29.93
CA PRO A 2 -54.16 -23.61 -28.98
C PRO A 2 -54.03 -22.87 -27.65
N THR A 3 -54.11 -23.65 -26.57
CA THR A 3 -54.35 -23.25 -25.19
C THR A 3 -53.11 -22.70 -24.48
N ALA A 4 -53.35 -21.68 -23.66
CA ALA A 4 -52.38 -20.88 -22.92
C ALA A 4 -51.76 -21.57 -21.69
N TYR A 5 -51.16 -22.75 -21.85
CA TYR A 5 -50.35 -23.38 -20.80
C TYR A 5 -49.02 -23.86 -21.36
N GLU A 6 -48.14 -22.92 -21.72
CA GLU A 6 -46.72 -23.21 -21.71
C GLU A 6 -46.26 -23.36 -20.25
N ILE A 7 -45.98 -24.60 -19.87
CA ILE A 7 -45.28 -24.93 -18.64
C ILE A 7 -43.88 -24.33 -18.77
N ARG A 8 -43.64 -23.19 -18.11
CA ARG A 8 -42.32 -22.58 -18.01
C ARG A 8 -41.34 -23.65 -17.52
N ALA A 9 -40.36 -23.98 -18.35
CA ALA A 9 -39.29 -24.92 -18.04
C ALA A 9 -38.61 -24.54 -16.72
N GLY A 10 -38.89 -25.27 -15.65
CA GLY A 10 -38.24 -25.14 -14.35
C GLY A 10 -36.83 -25.75 -14.31
N GLY A 11 -36.05 -25.61 -15.40
CA GLY A 11 -34.73 -26.23 -15.57
C GLY A 11 -33.57 -25.46 -14.93
N ASP A 12 -33.73 -24.16 -14.70
CA ASP A 12 -32.58 -23.28 -14.42
C ASP A 12 -32.22 -23.14 -12.94
N VAL A 13 -33.09 -23.51 -12.00
CA VAL A 13 -32.81 -23.29 -10.56
C VAL A 13 -31.71 -24.23 -10.06
N LYS A 14 -31.70 -25.49 -10.51
CA LYS A 14 -30.64 -26.46 -10.16
C LYS A 14 -29.31 -26.07 -10.83
N ASN A 15 -29.37 -25.65 -12.09
CA ASN A 15 -28.20 -25.25 -12.87
C ASN A 15 -27.57 -23.94 -12.34
N LYS A 16 -28.40 -22.95 -11.96
CA LYS A 16 -27.94 -21.71 -11.31
C LYS A 16 -27.34 -21.97 -9.92
N LYS A 17 -27.90 -22.89 -9.13
CA LYS A 17 -27.31 -23.30 -7.84
C LYS A 17 -25.97 -24.01 -8.02
N GLN A 18 -25.85 -24.89 -9.02
CA GLN A 18 -24.59 -25.54 -9.38
C GLN A 18 -23.55 -24.50 -9.85
N SER A 19 -23.94 -23.57 -10.72
CA SER A 19 -23.10 -22.46 -11.18
C SER A 19 -22.60 -21.56 -10.05
N MET A 20 -23.46 -21.26 -9.06
CA MET A 20 -23.05 -20.50 -7.87
C MET A 20 -22.14 -21.32 -6.94
N ALA A 21 -22.34 -22.63 -6.84
CA ALA A 21 -21.46 -23.52 -6.07
C ALA A 21 -20.07 -23.57 -6.70
N ASP A 22 -19.98 -23.72 -8.03
CA ASP A 22 -18.72 -23.75 -8.77
C ASP A 22 -17.99 -22.41 -8.69
N LEU A 23 -18.71 -21.28 -8.79
CA LEU A 23 -18.13 -19.94 -8.62
C LEU A 23 -17.58 -19.72 -7.20
N LYS A 24 -18.31 -20.16 -6.17
CA LYS A 24 -17.85 -20.09 -4.78
C LYS A 24 -16.60 -20.94 -4.57
N LEU A 25 -16.58 -22.15 -5.12
CA LEU A 25 -15.43 -23.05 -5.04
C LEU A 25 -14.19 -22.43 -5.69
N ARG A 26 -14.33 -21.83 -6.88
CA ARG A 26 -13.24 -21.11 -7.56
C ARG A 26 -12.69 -19.98 -6.69
N ARG A 27 -13.55 -19.14 -6.13
CA ARG A 27 -13.14 -18.04 -5.22
C ARG A 27 -12.43 -18.54 -3.97
N LEU A 28 -12.89 -19.64 -3.38
CA LEU A 28 -12.25 -20.24 -2.21
C LEU A 28 -10.86 -20.79 -2.56
N ASN A 29 -10.71 -21.43 -3.71
CA ASN A 29 -9.42 -21.94 -4.16
C ASN A 29 -8.44 -20.80 -4.47
N GLU A 30 -8.90 -19.72 -5.11
CA GLU A 30 -8.09 -18.51 -5.34
C GLU A 30 -7.64 -17.89 -4.01
N LEU A 31 -8.55 -17.74 -3.04
CA LEU A 31 -8.20 -17.23 -1.72
C LEU A 31 -7.22 -18.16 -1.00
N ASN A 32 -7.40 -19.48 -1.09
CA ASN A 32 -6.50 -20.45 -0.48
C ASN A 32 -5.10 -20.35 -1.08
N SER A 33 -4.97 -20.17 -2.40
CA SER A 33 -3.68 -19.94 -3.06
C SER A 33 -2.97 -18.71 -2.50
N ARG A 34 -3.67 -17.57 -2.43
CA ARG A 34 -3.11 -16.31 -1.89
C ARG A 34 -2.67 -16.45 -0.43
N LEU A 35 -3.47 -17.12 0.40
CA LEU A 35 -3.13 -17.36 1.81
C LEU A 35 -1.92 -18.29 1.96
N ARG A 36 -1.76 -19.28 1.08
CA ARG A 36 -0.57 -20.14 1.07
C ARG A 36 0.68 -19.35 0.67
N GLU A 37 0.58 -18.51 -0.37
CA GLU A 37 1.67 -17.63 -0.78
C GLU A 37 2.10 -16.67 0.36
N ASP A 38 1.14 -16.06 1.06
CA ASP A 38 1.41 -15.20 2.22
C ASP A 38 2.02 -15.96 3.41
N LEU A 39 1.62 -17.23 3.59
CA LEU A 39 2.15 -18.09 4.64
C LEU A 39 3.61 -18.45 4.36
N GLU A 40 3.94 -18.76 3.10
CA GLU A 40 5.28 -19.15 2.63
C GLU A 40 6.25 -17.97 2.52
N ARG A 41 5.75 -16.73 2.54
CA ARG A 41 6.60 -15.53 2.48
C ARG A 41 7.64 -15.54 3.61
N PRO A 42 8.95 -15.42 3.30
CA PRO A 42 10.00 -15.43 4.31
C PRO A 42 9.90 -14.21 5.22
N ARG A 43 10.09 -14.42 6.53
CA ARG A 43 10.02 -13.39 7.57
C ARG A 43 11.32 -13.35 8.34
N ILE A 44 11.70 -12.15 8.77
CA ILE A 44 12.82 -11.93 9.69
C ILE A 44 12.30 -11.67 11.11
N LYS A 45 13.18 -11.79 12.10
CA LYS A 45 12.81 -11.46 13.49
C LYS A 45 12.56 -9.97 13.62
N VAL A 46 11.56 -9.60 14.44
CA VAL A 46 11.23 -8.19 14.69
C VAL A 46 12.43 -7.44 15.26
N SER A 47 13.19 -8.06 16.18
CA SER A 47 14.40 -7.45 16.74
C SER A 47 15.45 -7.09 15.68
N GLU A 48 15.62 -7.94 14.66
CA GLU A 48 16.54 -7.71 13.54
C GLU A 48 16.04 -6.58 12.63
N ALA A 49 14.76 -6.61 12.28
CA ALA A 49 14.13 -5.54 11.50
C ALA A 49 14.23 -4.17 12.21
N SER A 50 13.95 -4.12 13.51
CA SER A 50 14.08 -2.91 14.32
C SER A 50 15.51 -2.40 14.37
N MET A 51 16.50 -3.29 14.52
CA MET A 51 17.92 -2.91 14.51
C MET A 51 18.32 -2.30 13.17
N SER A 52 17.87 -2.91 12.05
CA SER A 52 18.12 -2.39 10.71
C SER A 52 17.52 -0.99 10.51
N LEU A 53 16.31 -0.74 11.02
CA LEU A 53 15.69 0.58 10.95
C LEU A 53 16.45 1.62 11.76
N ILE A 54 16.83 1.28 13.00
CA ILE A 54 17.63 2.16 13.86
C ILE A 54 18.94 2.51 13.15
N GLN A 55 19.67 1.50 12.65
CA GLN A 55 20.94 1.71 11.97
C GLN A 55 20.80 2.63 10.75
N TYR A 56 19.74 2.46 9.95
CA TYR A 56 19.49 3.33 8.81
C TYR A 56 19.24 4.79 9.26
N CYS A 57 18.35 4.97 10.23
CA CYS A 57 17.99 6.29 10.76
C CYS A 57 19.15 6.99 11.49
N THR A 58 20.09 6.25 12.09
CA THR A 58 21.25 6.84 12.78
C THR A 58 22.42 7.15 11.87
N ASN A 59 22.47 6.57 10.66
CA ASN A 59 23.55 6.76 9.70
C ASN A 59 23.17 7.72 8.56
N THR A 60 21.87 7.93 8.36
CA THR A 60 21.36 8.80 7.29
C THR A 60 21.06 10.17 7.87
N LYS A 61 21.86 11.18 7.49
CA LYS A 61 21.68 12.55 7.96
C LYS A 61 20.34 13.11 7.48
N ASP A 62 19.54 13.60 8.42
CA ASP A 62 18.25 14.25 8.14
C ASP A 62 18.23 15.66 8.75
N PHE A 63 18.17 16.66 7.88
CA PHE A 63 18.14 18.06 8.26
C PHE A 63 16.80 18.52 8.88
N MET A 64 15.73 17.73 8.72
CA MET A 64 14.44 17.97 9.39
C MET A 64 14.43 17.51 10.84
N VAL A 65 15.51 16.85 11.33
CA VAL A 65 15.67 16.45 12.73
C VAL A 65 16.93 17.11 13.34
N PRO A 66 16.92 18.43 13.60
CA PRO A 66 18.09 19.15 14.08
C PRO A 66 18.57 18.73 15.47
N SER A 67 17.70 18.12 16.29
CA SER A 67 18.07 17.62 17.62
C SER A 67 19.11 16.51 17.59
N MET A 68 19.14 15.73 16.50
CA MET A 68 20.09 14.63 16.30
C MET A 68 21.23 15.02 15.37
N TRP A 69 20.93 15.80 14.31
CA TRP A 69 21.85 16.06 13.20
C TRP A 69 22.44 17.47 13.15
N GLY A 70 21.97 18.37 14.00
CA GLY A 70 22.30 19.79 13.99
C GLY A 70 21.52 20.59 12.94
N SER A 71 21.63 21.92 13.02
CA SER A 71 21.05 22.83 12.03
C SER A 71 21.87 22.84 10.74
N VAL A 72 21.18 22.97 9.59
CA VAL A 72 21.83 23.21 8.29
C VAL A 72 22.55 24.56 8.33
N ASP A 73 23.77 24.63 7.80
CA ASP A 73 24.39 25.94 7.56
C ASP A 73 23.61 26.67 6.46
N LYS A 74 23.41 27.98 6.63
CA LYS A 74 22.72 28.84 5.66
C LYS A 74 23.38 28.84 4.27
N ARG A 75 24.66 28.45 4.19
CA ARG A 75 25.40 28.31 2.94
C ARG A 75 25.06 27.03 2.19
N GLU A 76 24.66 25.99 2.91
CA GLU A 76 24.32 24.66 2.36
C GLU A 76 22.82 24.51 2.11
N ASP A 77 22.00 25.37 2.72
CA ASP A 77 20.55 25.42 2.51
C ASP A 77 20.20 26.16 1.20
N PRO A 78 19.69 25.46 0.16
CA PRO A 78 19.30 26.07 -1.11
C PRO A 78 18.15 27.08 -1.00
N TYR A 79 17.40 27.03 0.11
CA TYR A 79 16.28 27.91 0.39
C TYR A 79 16.65 29.04 1.35
N ALA A 80 17.90 29.11 1.81
CA ALA A 80 18.34 30.22 2.63
C ALA A 80 18.18 31.53 1.83
N PRO A 81 17.61 32.59 2.45
CA PRO A 81 17.50 33.87 1.78
C PRO A 81 18.91 34.32 1.40
N GLN A 82 19.15 34.54 0.10
CA GLN A 82 20.39 35.16 -0.32
C GLN A 82 20.51 36.49 0.43
N GLN A 83 21.66 36.72 1.07
CA GLN A 83 21.94 38.01 1.67
C GLN A 83 21.90 39.05 0.55
N SER A 84 20.73 39.67 0.39
CA SER A 84 20.55 40.94 -0.28
C SER A 84 21.46 41.92 0.43
N LYS A 85 22.70 42.04 -0.06
CA LYS A 85 23.55 43.18 0.26
C LYS A 85 22.75 44.39 -0.20
N GLY A 86 22.33 45.19 0.77
CA GLY A 86 21.43 46.32 0.56
C GLY A 86 21.83 47.16 -0.65
N CYS A 87 20.88 47.30 -1.57
CA CYS A 87 20.90 48.34 -2.57
C CYS A 87 19.44 48.72 -2.82
N CYS A 88 18.88 49.55 -1.93
CA CYS A 88 17.76 50.47 -2.14
C CYS A 88 17.21 50.94 -0.78
N THR A 89 17.71 52.06 -0.27
CA THR A 89 16.93 52.92 0.64
C THR A 89 15.94 53.71 -0.22
N ILE A 90 14.63 53.56 0.06
CA ILE A 90 13.60 54.44 -0.49
C ILE A 90 13.61 55.71 0.37
N MET A 91 13.96 56.84 -0.24
CA MET A 91 13.59 58.18 0.23
C MET A 91 12.19 58.52 -0.26
#